data_AF-A0A6M8SXZ3-F1
#
_entry.id   AF-A0A6M8SXZ3-F1
#
_cell.length_a   1.000
_cell.length_b   1.000
_cell.length_c   1.000
_cell.angle_alpha   90.00
_cell.angle_beta   90.00
_cell.angle_gamma   90.00
#
_symmetry.space_group_name_H-M   'P 1'
#
loop_
_entity.id
_entity.type
_entity.pdbx_description
1 polymer ?
#
loop_
_entity_poly.entity_id
_entity_poly.type
_entity_poly.pdbx_seq_one_letter_code
_entity_poly.pdbx_strand_id
1 'polypeptide(L)' 'MTQDQLDQLNTMQQVLRGLVASLVQANAVNGTDLAAHLQAFANMPVIEPFAKTMLLDLAVGADSFQTKQAPPQYPAS' A
#
# COMPACT_ATOMS: atom_id res chain seq x y z
N MET A 1 13.23 21.01 -0.68
CA MET A 1 13.51 19.71 -0.03
C MET A 1 14.95 19.34 -0.36
N THR A 2 15.71 18.85 0.62
CA THR A 2 17.09 18.38 0.40
C THR A 2 17.12 16.97 -0.17
N GLN A 3 18.24 16.56 -0.77
CA GLN A 3 18.42 15.20 -1.30
C GLN A 3 18.14 14.14 -0.22
N ASP A 4 18.65 14.38 1.00
CA ASP A 4 18.44 13.50 2.16
C ASP A 4 16.95 13.36 2.53
N GLN A 5 16.18 14.43 2.41
CA GLN A 5 14.74 14.40 2.68
C GLN A 5 13.98 13.58 1.63
N LEU A 6 14.42 13.60 0.37
CA LEU A 6 13.82 12.79 -0.70
C LEU A 6 14.16 11.31 -0.52
N ASP A 7 15.40 10.99 -0.17
CA ASP A 7 15.84 9.60 0.07
C ASP A 7 15.15 8.99 1.30
N GLN A 8 14.95 9.78 2.35
CA GLN A 8 14.21 9.35 3.54
C GLN A 8 12.73 9.08 3.21
N LEU A 9 12.10 9.93 2.38
CA LEU A 9 10.74 9.73 1.89
C LEU A 9 10.62 8.47 1.03
N ASN A 10 11.58 8.25 0.14
CA ASN A 10 11.60 7.10 -0.76
C ASN A 10 11.80 5.79 0.04
N THR A 11 12.69 5.81 1.04
CA THR A 11 12.90 4.69 1.97
C THR A 11 11.63 4.36 2.75
N MET A 12 10.95 5.37 3.31
CA MET A 12 9.66 5.18 3.97
C MET A 12 8.62 4.55 3.03
N GLN A 13 8.51 5.06 1.80
CA GLN A 13 7.58 4.51 0.82
C GLN A 13 7.89 3.06 0.46
N GLN A 14 9.17 2.68 0.39
CA GLN A 14 9.57 1.27 0.14
C GLN A 14 9.18 0.37 1.31
N VAL A 15 9.42 0.79 2.55
CA VAL A 15 9.04 0.02 3.75
C VAL A 15 7.53 -0.16 3.83
N LEU A 16 6.75 0.90 3.58
CA LEU A 16 5.28 0.84 3.59
C LEU A 16 4.76 -0.10 2.50
N ARG A 17 5.31 -0.04 1.28
CA ARG A 17 4.94 -0.98 0.20
C ARG A 17 5.30 -2.43 0.57
N GLY A 18 6.46 -2.67 1.19
CA GLY A 18 6.87 -4.00 1.65
C GLY A 18 5.94 -4.56 2.74
N LEU A 19 5.50 -3.71 3.68
CA LEU A 19 4.53 -4.08 4.70
C LEU A 19 3.19 -4.48 4.08
N VAL A 20 2.67 -3.67 3.15
CA VAL A 20 1.42 -3.96 2.43
C VAL A 20 1.53 -5.27 1.64
N ALA A 21 2.62 -5.48 0.91
CA ALA A 21 2.85 -6.73 0.17
C ALA A 21 2.86 -7.95 1.10
N SER A 22 3.47 -7.82 2.27
CA SER A 22 3.51 -8.87 3.28
C SER A 22 2.13 -9.16 3.86
N LEU A 23 1.30 -8.12 4.10
CA LEU A 23 -0.08 -8.28 4.59
C LEU A 23 -1.01 -8.94 3.57
N VAL A 24 -0.88 -8.58 2.28
CA VAL A 24 -1.60 -9.21 1.16
C VAL A 24 -1.24 -10.68 1.05
N GLN A 25 0.06 -11.00 1.06
CA GLN A 25 0.54 -12.39 0.97
C GLN A 25 0.15 -13.22 2.20
N ALA A 26 0.27 -12.65 3.42
CA ALA A 26 0.00 -13.37 4.66
C ALA A 26 -1.48 -13.70 4.85
N ASN A 27 -2.40 -12.84 4.38
CA ASN A 27 -3.83 -13.04 4.57
C ASN A 27 -4.56 -13.61 3.34
N ALA A 28 -3.87 -13.82 2.20
CA ALA A 28 -4.49 -14.17 0.92
C ALA A 28 -5.65 -13.23 0.52
N VAL A 29 -5.59 -11.97 0.97
CA VAL A 29 -6.63 -10.96 0.74
C VAL A 29 -6.30 -10.21 -0.53
N ASN A 30 -7.30 -9.95 -1.37
CA ASN A 30 -7.14 -9.12 -2.56
C ASN A 30 -6.70 -7.70 -2.18
N GLY A 31 -5.78 -7.09 -2.93
CA GLY A 31 -5.26 -5.74 -2.65
C GLY A 31 -6.36 -4.69 -2.51
N THR A 32 -7.46 -4.83 -3.25
CA THR A 32 -8.64 -3.96 -3.13
C THR A 32 -9.36 -4.11 -1.80
N ASP A 33 -9.53 -5.34 -1.29
CA ASP A 33 -10.19 -5.59 -0.01
C ASP A 33 -9.33 -5.05 1.14
N LEU A 34 -8.00 -5.20 1.04
CA LEU A 34 -7.07 -4.59 1.99
C LEU A 34 -7.14 -3.06 1.95
N ALA A 35 -7.19 -2.46 0.76
CA ALA A 35 -7.34 -1.01 0.61
C ALA A 35 -8.66 -0.51 1.22
N ALA A 36 -9.77 -1.22 1.00
CA ALA A 36 -11.07 -0.91 1.57
C ALA A 36 -11.06 -1.00 3.10
N HIS A 37 -10.44 -2.05 3.67
CA HIS A 37 -10.29 -2.18 5.13
C HIS A 37 -9.44 -1.07 5.73
N LEU A 38 -8.33 -0.70 5.09
CA LEU A 38 -7.46 0.39 5.55
C LEU A 38 -8.18 1.75 5.50
N GLN A 39 -8.94 2.03 4.45
CA GLN A 39 -9.76 3.24 4.34
C GLN A 39 -10.89 3.27 5.37
N ALA A 40 -11.56 2.14 5.61
CA ALA A 40 -12.61 2.04 6.61
C ALA A 40 -12.05 2.27 8.02
N PHE A 41 -10.89 1.68 8.33
CA PHE A 41 -10.21 1.89 9.61
C PHE A 41 -9.78 3.35 9.78
N ALA A 42 -9.22 3.97 8.73
CA ALA A 42 -8.81 5.38 8.74
C ALA A 42 -9.95 6.38 9.03
N ASN A 43 -11.21 5.99 8.84
CA ASN A 43 -12.38 6.84 9.12
C ASN A 43 -12.97 6.63 10.52
N MET A 44 -12.38 5.80 11.37
CA MET A 44 -12.80 5.67 12.76
C MET A 44 -12.50 6.95 13.57
N PRO A 45 -13.42 7.39 14.44
CA PRO A 45 -13.31 8.67 15.15
C PRO A 45 -12.20 8.74 16.21
N VAL A 46 -11.52 7.62 16.49
CA VAL A 46 -10.49 7.50 17.52
C VAL A 46 -9.06 7.54 16.94
N ILE A 47 -8.94 7.54 15.60
CA ILE A 47 -7.62 7.51 14.97
C ILE A 47 -7.01 8.90 14.93
N GLU A 48 -5.77 9.01 15.44
CA GLU A 48 -5.02 10.25 15.39
C GLU A 48 -4.80 10.72 13.95
N PRO A 49 -4.80 12.04 13.68
CA PRO A 49 -4.73 12.58 12.31
C PRO A 49 -3.53 12.05 11.50
N PHE A 50 -2.38 11.86 12.14
CA PHE A 50 -1.18 11.33 11.49
C PHE A 50 -1.33 9.85 11.12
N ALA A 51 -1.87 9.03 12.02
CA ALA A 51 -2.15 7.62 11.77
C ALA A 51 -3.20 7.44 10.66
N LYS A 52 -4.20 8.34 10.60
CA LYS A 52 -5.18 8.37 9.50
C LYS A 52 -4.49 8.57 8.15
N THR A 53 -3.58 9.54 8.04
CA THR A 53 -2.82 9.78 6.80
C THR A 53 -2.01 8.55 6.41
N MET A 54 -1.30 7.92 7.35
CA MET A 54 -0.53 6.70 7.06
C MET A 54 -1.42 5.55 6.58
N LEU A 55 -2.59 5.35 7.17
CA LEU A 55 -3.54 4.31 6.75
C LEU A 55 -4.09 4.56 5.34
N LEU A 56 -4.36 5.82 5.00
CA LEU A 56 -4.80 6.21 3.66
C LEU A 56 -3.68 6.02 2.62
N ASP A 57 -2.43 6.39 2.96
CA ASP A 57 -1.27 6.17 2.09
C ASP A 57 -1.01 4.67 1.86
N LEU A 58 -1.18 3.86 2.90
CA LEU A 58 -1.11 2.39 2.81
C LEU A 58 -2.22 1.83 1.92
N ALA A 59 -3.43 2.38 1.97
CA ALA A 59 -4.54 1.97 1.13
C ALA A 59 -4.28 2.26 -0.36
N VAL A 60 -3.73 3.44 -0.68
CA VAL A 60 -3.30 3.79 -2.04
C VAL A 60 -2.22 2.82 -2.53
N GLY A 61 -1.28 2.47 -1.66
CA GLY A 61 -0.26 1.46 -1.96
C GLY A 61 -0.86 0.08 -2.25
N ALA A 62 -1.83 -0.37 -1.45
CA ALA A 62 -2.48 -1.67 -1.61
C ALA A 62 -3.27 -1.80 -2.93
N ASP A 63 -3.97 -0.73 -3.34
CA ASP A 63 -4.69 -0.68 -4.61
C ASP A 63 -3.74 -0.82 -5.81
N SER A 64 -2.56 -0.19 -5.72
CA SER A 64 -1.55 -0.25 -6.78
C SER A 64 -0.94 -1.65 -6.99
N PHE A 65 -1.03 -2.57 -6.01
CA PHE A 65 -0.54 -3.95 -6.16
C PHE A 65 -1.37 -4.80 -7.15
N GLN A 66 -2.64 -4.46 -7.41
CA GLN A 66 -3.44 -5.17 -8.42
C GLN A 66 -2.90 -5.01 -9.84
N THR A 67 -2.35 -3.84 -10.17
CA THR A 67 -1.90 -3.56 -11.55
C THR A 67 -0.63 -4.31 -11.96
N LYS A 68 0.08 -4.95 -11.03
CA LYS A 68 1.31 -5.71 -11.31
C LYS A 68 1.15 -7.24 -11.37
N GLN A 69 -0.04 -7.78 -11.17
CA GLN A 69 -0.31 -9.22 -11.29
C GLN A 69 -1.01 -9.62 -12.60
N ALA A 70 -0.85 -8.86 -13.68
CA ALA A 70 -1.13 -9.42 -15.01
C ALA A 70 -0.02 -10.45 -15.32
N PRO A 71 -0.34 -11.75 -15.51
CA PRO A 71 0.66 -12.72 -15.92
C PRO A 71 1.27 -12.29 -17.26
N PRO A 72 2.58 -12.54 -17.50
CA PRO A 72 3.17 -12.32 -18.81
C PRO A 72 2.36 -13.11 -19.85
N GLN A 73 1.64 -12.40 -20.70
CA GLN A 73 1.04 -12.97 -21.90
C GLN A 73 2.20 -13.30 -22.85
N TYR A 74 2.71 -14.53 -22.77
CA TYR A 74 3.57 -15.06 -23.81
C TYR A 74 2.73 -15.19 -25.08
N PRO A 75 3.13 -14.55 -26.21
CA PRO A 75 2.48 -14.84 -27.47
C PRO A 75 2.74 -16.32 -27.81
N ALA A 76 1.67 -17.08 -27.99
CA ALA A 76 1.75 -18.43 -28.52
C ALA A 76 2.49 -18.36 -29.88
N SER A 77 3.62 -19.05 -29.95
CA SER A 77 4.43 -19.18 -31.18
C SER A 77 3.74 -20.10 -32.18
#